data_AF-A0A3N4LVG7-F1
#
_entry.id   AF-A0A3N4LVG7-F1
#
_cell.length_a   1.000
_cell.length_b   1.000
_cell.length_c   1.000
_cell.angle_alpha   90.00
_cell.angle_beta   90.00
_cell.angle_gamma   90.00
#
_symmetry.space_group_name_H-M   'P 1'
#
loop_
_entity.id
_entity.type
_entity.pdbx_description
1 polymer ?
#
loop_
_entity_poly.entity_id
_entity_poly.type
_entity_poly.pdbx_seq_one_letter_code
_entity_poly.pdbx_strand_id
1 'polypeptide(L)'
;MEQERREREKKEKEEKAEKEAREKAEKEAKEKEKKEKEEAERKKEEEEAKKKIKKKPLKFRDAVGRKFSFPFEYCDTWEKMERLIKQAFKHVEVIGVHVEEGHYDLHGPNGEIILPDFWDAVVEP
;
A
#
# COMPACT_ATOMS: atom_id res chain seq x y z
N MET A 1 45.30 -55.18 12.92
CA MET A 1 44.32 -55.10 14.03
C MET A 1 44.25 -53.72 14.69
N GLU A 2 45.27 -53.21 15.38
CA GLU A 2 45.16 -51.92 16.12
C GLU A 2 45.21 -50.67 15.21
N GLN A 3 46.02 -50.69 14.14
CA GLN A 3 46.05 -49.60 13.14
C GLN A 3 44.74 -49.48 12.34
N GLU A 4 44.18 -50.60 11.86
CA GLU A 4 42.89 -50.62 11.12
C GLU A 4 41.71 -50.08 11.94
N ARG A 5 41.74 -50.25 13.28
CA ARG A 5 40.70 -49.76 14.18
C ARG A 5 40.76 -48.23 14.32
N ARG A 6 41.96 -47.68 14.43
CA ARG A 6 42.22 -46.22 14.39
C ARG A 6 41.84 -45.59 13.05
N GLU A 7 42.10 -46.26 11.93
CA GLU A 7 41.71 -45.77 10.61
C GLU A 7 40.18 -45.77 10.40
N ARG A 8 39.48 -46.79 10.90
CA ARG A 8 37.99 -46.81 10.91
C ARG A 8 37.41 -45.69 11.77
N GLU A 9 37.92 -45.47 12.98
CA GLU A 9 37.46 -44.37 13.84
C GLU A 9 37.73 -42.99 13.24
N LYS A 10 38.84 -42.82 12.52
CA LYS A 10 39.17 -41.56 11.83
C LYS A 10 38.20 -41.32 10.67
N LYS A 11 37.91 -42.36 9.88
CA LYS A 11 36.98 -42.32 8.75
C LYS A 11 35.53 -42.05 9.19
N GLU A 12 35.08 -42.65 10.30
CA GLU A 12 33.77 -42.37 10.89
C GLU A 12 33.63 -40.93 11.38
N LYS A 13 34.70 -40.37 11.98
CA LYS A 13 34.72 -38.96 12.40
C LYS A 13 34.69 -37.99 11.22
N GLU A 14 35.42 -38.28 10.14
CA GLU A 14 35.39 -37.49 8.91
C GLU A 14 34.02 -37.54 8.24
N GLU A 15 33.41 -38.72 8.10
CA GLU A 15 32.09 -38.87 7.48
C GLU A 15 30.99 -38.18 8.31
N LYS A 16 31.10 -38.22 9.65
CA LYS A 16 30.18 -37.53 10.55
C LYS A 16 30.34 -36.01 10.45
N ALA A 17 31.58 -35.50 10.37
CA ALA A 17 31.85 -34.08 10.19
C ALA A 17 31.35 -33.55 8.84
N GLU A 18 31.50 -34.34 7.77
CA GLU A 18 31.02 -33.97 6.43
C GLU A 18 29.48 -33.95 6.36
N LYS A 19 28.80 -34.95 6.94
CA LYS A 19 27.33 -34.97 7.04
C LYS A 19 26.81 -33.78 7.84
N GLU A 20 27.42 -33.46 8.98
CA GLU A 20 26.99 -32.35 9.83
C GLU A 20 27.20 -31.00 9.15
N ALA A 21 28.31 -30.83 8.41
CA ALA A 21 28.57 -29.64 7.61
C ALA A 21 27.55 -29.48 6.46
N ARG A 22 27.20 -30.58 5.78
CA ARG A 22 26.22 -30.58 4.68
C ARG A 22 24.80 -30.28 5.16
N GLU A 23 24.38 -30.87 6.29
CA GLU A 23 23.07 -30.60 6.88
C GLU A 23 22.93 -29.14 7.34
N LYS A 24 24.00 -28.57 7.88
CA LYS A 24 24.02 -27.18 8.34
C LYS A 24 23.93 -26.21 7.16
N ALA A 25 24.66 -26.47 6.07
CA ALA A 25 24.59 -25.69 4.84
C ALA A 25 23.21 -25.76 4.16
N GLU A 26 22.58 -26.94 4.15
CA GLU A 26 21.24 -27.12 3.56
C GLU A 26 20.15 -26.39 4.37
N LYS A 27 20.22 -26.45 5.72
CA LYS A 27 19.30 -25.69 6.59
C LYS A 27 19.46 -24.19 6.41
N GLU A 28 20.69 -23.68 6.30
CA GLU A 28 20.94 -22.26 6.13
C GLU A 28 20.49 -21.74 4.76
N ALA A 29 20.66 -22.54 3.69
CA ALA A 29 20.16 -22.20 2.36
C ALA A 29 18.62 -22.17 2.31
N LYS A 30 17.96 -23.15 2.95
CA LYS A 30 16.50 -23.25 2.99
C LYS A 30 15.86 -22.14 3.83
N GLU A 31 16.53 -21.69 4.90
CA GLU A 31 16.06 -20.56 5.71
C GLU A 31 16.21 -19.23 4.96
N LYS A 32 17.32 -19.03 4.23
CA LYS A 32 17.51 -17.84 3.38
C LYS A 32 16.47 -17.77 2.26
N GLU A 33 16.22 -18.86 1.55
CA GLU A 33 15.21 -18.89 0.48
C GLU A 33 13.79 -18.63 1.03
N LYS A 34 13.47 -19.17 2.22
CA LYS A 34 12.16 -18.94 2.85
C LYS A 34 11.98 -17.47 3.28
N LYS A 35 13.01 -16.85 3.86
CA LYS A 35 13.00 -15.42 4.21
C LYS A 35 12.86 -14.53 2.98
N GLU A 36 13.56 -14.84 1.89
CA GLU A 36 13.53 -14.06 0.66
C GLU A 36 12.17 -14.17 -0.05
N LYS A 37 11.55 -15.37 -0.07
CA LYS A 37 10.18 -15.56 -0.56
C LYS A 37 9.14 -14.83 0.29
N GLU A 38 9.25 -14.88 1.62
CA GLU A 38 8.29 -14.19 2.51
C GLU A 38 8.40 -12.67 2.36
N GLU A 39 9.62 -12.12 2.21
CA GLU A 39 9.81 -10.69 1.98
C GLU A 39 9.30 -10.26 0.59
N ALA A 40 9.48 -11.09 -0.44
CA ALA A 40 8.96 -10.83 -1.78
C ALA A 40 7.43 -10.93 -1.83
N GLU A 41 6.81 -11.86 -1.11
CA GLU A 41 5.35 -11.95 -0.97
C GLU A 41 4.79 -10.76 -0.20
N ARG A 42 5.40 -10.35 0.93
CA ARG A 42 4.97 -9.14 1.65
C ARG A 42 5.08 -7.88 0.79
N LYS A 43 6.15 -7.73 0.01
CA LYS A 43 6.31 -6.59 -0.92
C LYS A 43 5.26 -6.62 -2.04
N LYS A 44 4.95 -7.80 -2.59
CA LYS A 44 3.88 -7.94 -3.59
C LYS A 44 2.50 -7.67 -3.00
N GLU A 45 2.22 -8.15 -1.79
CA GLU A 45 0.94 -7.92 -1.12
C GLU A 45 0.77 -6.45 -0.73
N GLU A 46 1.83 -5.77 -0.30
CA GLU A 46 1.80 -4.32 -0.04
C GLU A 46 1.62 -3.51 -1.34
N GLU A 47 2.28 -3.90 -2.44
CA GLU A 47 2.11 -3.24 -3.74
C GLU A 47 0.73 -3.52 -4.35
N GLU A 48 0.18 -4.72 -4.17
CA GLU A 48 -1.16 -5.09 -4.63
C GLU A 48 -2.24 -4.44 -3.76
N ALA A 49 -2.02 -4.29 -2.44
CA ALA A 49 -2.87 -3.50 -1.55
C ALA A 49 -2.87 -2.02 -1.96
N LYS A 50 -1.69 -1.42 -2.22
CA LYS A 50 -1.57 -0.06 -2.79
C LYS A 50 -2.26 0.06 -4.16
N LYS A 51 -2.25 -0.97 -5.00
CA LYS A 51 -2.96 -0.99 -6.29
C LYS A 51 -4.46 -1.24 -6.17
N LYS A 52 -4.93 -1.89 -5.10
CA LYS A 52 -6.37 -2.07 -4.80
C LYS A 52 -6.98 -0.80 -4.20
N ILE A 53 -6.21 -0.04 -3.42
CA ILE A 53 -6.55 1.30 -2.93
C ILE A 53 -6.70 2.33 -4.08
N LYS A 54 -6.13 2.06 -5.28
CA LYS A 54 -6.27 2.94 -6.46
C LYS A 54 -7.64 2.91 -7.15
N LYS A 55 -8.68 2.23 -6.63
CA LYS A 55 -9.80 1.80 -7.50
C LYS A 55 -11.20 2.31 -7.19
N LYS A 56 -11.38 3.28 -6.29
CA LYS A 56 -12.65 4.03 -6.25
C LYS A 56 -12.43 5.50 -6.57
N PRO A 57 -12.71 5.92 -7.83
CA PRO A 57 -12.79 7.35 -8.12
C PRO A 57 -13.90 7.96 -7.27
N LEU A 58 -13.56 8.99 -6.50
CA LEU A 58 -14.51 9.73 -5.68
C LEU A 58 -15.39 10.56 -6.59
N LYS A 59 -16.69 10.24 -6.57
CA LYS A 59 -17.70 10.97 -7.31
C LYS A 59 -18.33 11.97 -6.36
N PHE A 60 -18.24 13.25 -6.68
CA PHE A 60 -18.91 14.29 -5.93
C PHE A 60 -19.71 15.20 -6.84
N ARG A 61 -20.69 15.88 -6.25
CA ARG A 61 -21.46 16.92 -6.91
C ARG A 61 -21.20 18.26 -6.23
N ASP A 62 -20.95 19.29 -7.02
CA ASP A 62 -20.90 20.66 -6.50
C ASP A 62 -22.30 21.25 -6.31
N ALA A 63 -22.37 22.39 -5.64
CA ALA A 63 -23.60 23.18 -5.46
C ALA A 63 -24.26 23.65 -6.77
N VAL A 64 -23.54 23.58 -7.90
CA VAL A 64 -24.02 23.93 -9.25
C VAL A 64 -24.54 22.69 -9.99
N GLY A 65 -24.53 21.53 -9.35
CA GLY A 65 -25.01 20.26 -9.88
C GLY A 65 -24.03 19.55 -10.82
N ARG A 66 -22.80 20.07 -10.99
CA ARG A 66 -21.75 19.45 -11.82
C ARG A 66 -21.18 18.24 -11.08
N LYS A 67 -21.06 17.14 -11.80
CA LYS A 67 -20.53 15.89 -11.28
C LYS A 67 -19.05 15.81 -11.62
N PHE A 68 -18.25 15.68 -10.59
CA PHE A 68 -16.83 15.47 -10.71
C PHE A 68 -16.46 14.05 -10.30
N SER A 69 -15.41 13.53 -10.92
CA SER A 69 -14.89 12.20 -10.64
C SER A 69 -13.37 12.33 -10.56
N PHE A 70 -12.83 12.30 -9.34
CA PHE A 70 -11.39 12.42 -9.12
C PHE A 70 -10.82 11.11 -8.57
N PRO A 71 -9.57 10.75 -8.94
CA PRO A 71 -8.89 9.65 -8.27
C PRO A 71 -8.64 9.98 -6.80
N PHE A 72 -8.78 9.00 -5.92
CA PHE A 72 -8.58 9.15 -4.46
C PHE A 72 -7.27 9.87 -4.10
N GLU A 73 -6.17 9.59 -4.82
CA GLU A 73 -4.85 10.20 -4.61
C GLU A 73 -4.84 11.74 -4.67
N TYR A 74 -5.80 12.34 -5.38
CA TYR A 74 -5.92 13.79 -5.55
C TYR A 74 -6.94 14.44 -4.61
N CYS A 75 -7.77 13.63 -3.93
CA CYS A 75 -8.83 14.09 -3.05
C CYS A 75 -8.81 13.34 -1.70
N ASP A 76 -7.66 12.81 -1.31
CA ASP A 76 -7.46 12.06 -0.07
C ASP A 76 -7.65 12.95 1.16
N THR A 77 -7.38 14.25 1.05
CA THR A 77 -7.62 15.23 2.11
C THR A 77 -8.51 16.37 1.64
N TRP A 78 -9.22 17.00 2.59
CA TRP A 78 -10.04 18.17 2.32
C TRP A 78 -9.22 19.30 1.69
N GLU A 79 -7.99 19.53 2.14
CA GLU A 79 -7.14 20.61 1.59
C GLU A 79 -6.83 20.39 0.10
N LYS A 80 -6.51 19.15 -0.31
CA LYS A 80 -6.26 18.86 -1.73
C LYS A 80 -7.53 19.00 -2.55
N MET A 81 -8.64 18.53 -2.00
CA MET A 81 -9.95 18.65 -2.62
C MET A 81 -10.38 20.11 -2.80
N GLU A 82 -10.26 20.93 -1.75
CA GLU A 82 -10.56 22.36 -1.78
C GLU A 82 -9.70 23.08 -2.83
N ARG A 83 -8.41 22.76 -2.94
CA ARG A 83 -7.54 23.32 -3.98
C ARG A 83 -8.04 22.99 -5.38
N LEU A 84 -8.47 21.74 -5.62
CA LEU A 84 -9.04 21.33 -6.91
C LEU A 84 -10.32 22.10 -7.23
N ILE A 85 -11.18 22.31 -6.23
CA ILE A 85 -12.41 23.09 -6.37
C ILE A 85 -12.06 24.54 -6.70
N LYS A 86 -11.23 25.21 -5.89
CA LYS A 86 -10.81 26.61 -6.14
C LYS A 86 -10.17 26.76 -7.53
N GLN A 87 -9.33 25.81 -7.94
CA GLN A 87 -8.75 25.80 -9.29
C GLN A 87 -9.79 25.60 -10.40
N ALA A 88 -10.75 24.71 -10.21
CA ALA A 88 -11.80 24.43 -11.20
C ALA A 88 -12.80 25.58 -11.38
N PHE A 89 -12.97 26.42 -10.36
CA PHE A 89 -13.91 27.54 -10.35
C PHE A 89 -13.26 28.92 -10.52
N LYS A 90 -11.93 28.99 -10.53
CA LYS A 90 -11.17 30.25 -10.67
C LYS A 90 -11.59 31.12 -11.85
N HIS A 91 -12.03 30.53 -12.95
CA HIS A 91 -12.42 31.25 -14.17
C HIS A 91 -13.94 31.40 -14.36
N VAL A 92 -14.75 31.10 -13.34
CA VAL A 92 -16.21 31.23 -13.43
C VAL A 92 -16.63 32.57 -12.83
N GLU A 93 -16.86 33.57 -13.69
CA GLU A 93 -17.07 35.00 -13.34
C GLU A 93 -18.21 35.32 -12.34
N VAL A 94 -19.05 34.34 -11.98
CA VAL A 94 -20.16 34.52 -11.02
C VAL A 94 -19.97 33.71 -9.74
N ILE A 95 -19.29 32.56 -9.83
CA ILE A 95 -19.25 31.56 -8.75
C ILE A 95 -17.87 31.48 -8.10
N GLY A 96 -16.82 31.96 -8.79
CA GLY A 96 -15.44 31.93 -8.31
C GLY A 96 -15.27 32.55 -6.92
N VAL A 97 -15.83 33.74 -6.68
CA VAL A 97 -15.73 34.43 -5.38
C VAL A 97 -16.38 33.63 -4.25
N HIS A 98 -17.59 33.13 -4.47
CA HIS A 98 -18.32 32.31 -3.49
C HIS A 98 -17.57 31.02 -3.16
N VAL A 99 -16.93 30.42 -4.16
CA VAL A 99 -16.11 29.21 -3.97
C VAL A 99 -14.81 29.50 -3.24
N GLU A 100 -14.17 30.64 -3.50
CA GLU A 100 -12.98 31.07 -2.75
C GLU A 100 -13.31 31.37 -1.27
N GLU A 101 -14.50 31.90 -0.99
CA GLU A 101 -15.01 32.15 0.36
C GLU A 101 -15.51 30.88 1.07
N GLY A 102 -15.52 29.72 0.40
CA GLY A 102 -15.96 28.46 1.00
C GLY A 102 -17.49 28.25 1.01
N HIS A 103 -18.25 29.09 0.28
CA HIS A 103 -19.69 29.00 0.17
C HIS A 103 -20.12 27.94 -0.87
N TYR A 104 -19.81 26.67 -0.61
CA TYR A 104 -20.23 25.56 -1.44
C TYR A 104 -20.43 24.28 -0.61
N ASP A 105 -21.42 23.49 -1.01
CA ASP A 105 -21.63 22.15 -0.48
C ASP A 105 -21.08 21.10 -1.45
N LEU A 106 -20.51 20.04 -0.89
CA LEU A 106 -20.16 18.85 -1.64
C LEU A 106 -21.14 17.75 -1.31
N HIS A 107 -21.73 17.14 -2.34
CA HIS A 107 -22.53 15.93 -2.14
C HIS A 107 -21.70 14.70 -2.47
N GLY A 108 -21.66 13.77 -1.53
CA GLY A 108 -21.03 12.46 -1.70
C GLY A 108 -21.79 11.55 -2.67
N PRO A 109 -21.23 10.36 -2.95
CA PRO A 109 -21.85 9.38 -3.85
C PRO A 109 -23.22 8.88 -3.36
N ASN A 110 -23.49 8.97 -2.05
CA ASN A 110 -24.76 8.62 -1.43
C ASN A 110 -25.76 9.80 -1.35
N GLY A 111 -25.36 10.99 -1.80
CA GLY A 111 -26.19 12.20 -1.73
C GLY A 111 -26.08 12.98 -0.40
N GLU A 112 -25.26 12.49 0.54
CA GLU A 112 -24.97 13.16 1.81
C GLU A 112 -24.11 14.42 1.59
N ILE A 113 -24.39 15.49 2.33
CA ILE A 113 -23.56 16.70 2.33
C ILE A 113 -22.29 16.39 3.12
N ILE A 114 -21.13 16.54 2.48
CA ILE A 114 -19.83 16.31 3.06
C ILE A 114 -19.32 17.62 3.63
N LEU A 115 -19.19 17.67 4.95
CA LEU A 115 -18.55 18.75 5.68
C LEU A 115 -17.02 18.60 5.62
N PRO A 116 -16.26 19.72 5.64
CA PRO A 116 -14.80 19.69 5.73
C PRO A 116 -14.29 18.80 6.86
N ASP A 117 -14.87 18.93 8.06
CA ASP A 117 -14.48 18.17 9.26
C ASP A 117 -14.76 16.66 9.15
N PHE A 118 -15.67 16.25 8.28
CA PHE A 118 -16.05 14.86 8.07
C PHE A 118 -15.44 14.26 6.79
N TRP A 119 -14.60 15.01 6.08
CA TRP A 119 -13.99 14.56 4.83
C TRP A 119 -13.24 13.23 4.98
N ASP A 120 -12.34 13.13 5.95
CA ASP A 120 -11.56 11.91 6.23
C ASP A 120 -12.43 10.71 6.62
N ALA A 121 -13.62 10.94 7.19
CA ALA A 121 -14.55 9.87 7.54
C ALA A 121 -15.41 9.39 6.37
N VAL A 122 -15.64 10.27 5.38
CA VAL A 122 -16.44 9.95 4.18
C VAL A 122 -15.55 9.39 3.07
N VAL A 123 -14.29 9.80 3.03
CA VAL A 123 -13.34 9.47 1.96
C VAL A 123 -12.45 8.32 2.41
N GLU A 124 -12.91 7.11 2.11
CA GLU A 124 -12.16 5.86 2.35
C GLU A 124 -11.53 5.30 1.05
N PRO A 125 -10.33 4.68 1.14
CA PRO A 125 -9.63 4.08 -0.01
C PRO A 125 -10.33 2.87 -0.66
#